data_AF-N8VWI3-F1
#
_entry.id   AF-N8VWI3-F1
#
_cell.length_a   1.000
_cell.length_b   1.000
_cell.length_c   1.000
_cell.angle_alpha   90.00
_cell.angle_beta   90.00
_cell.angle_gamma   90.00
#
_symmetry.space_group_name_H-M   'P 1'
#
loop_
_entity.id
_entity.type
_entity.pdbx_description
1 polymer ?
#
loop_
_entity_poly.entity_id
_entity_poly.type
_entity_poly.pdbx_seq_one_letter_code
_entity_poly.pdbx_strand_id
1 'polypeptide(L)'
;MSPIDDLSVQPIDQRLDILKKRQRHLMIWFFLTSTFGVVIIASLFLQKEFIYRFFDLSVHVQALDLPYHVQELVPFKQPVDYFFNLLSWFGWLFLKILVSFIGAFLLVSWMKKFKFFQQRFQAWTQRILAWVISFILLWSGLSYIQYDWKDETKQAYQQWMSYENNIVESQIAQDLKQANISSTEKAYVLAQVALLHQPVDRKTANVYVNQLIFAEKNNPVQFKEYDFKPEQLWVMQQQLYGKSITALTQPLDLRAQQAERVSQIVNVVLWGMIFLVAALSAILYILAKHLKNRRVRITQKLDDL
;
A
#
# COMPACT_ATOMS: atom_id res chain seq x y z
N MET A 1 10.99 -37.71 -64.48
CA MET A 1 11.31 -38.15 -63.11
C MET A 1 11.52 -36.91 -62.27
N SER A 2 10.67 -36.70 -61.26
CA SER A 2 10.72 -35.54 -60.36
C SER A 2 11.55 -35.90 -59.12
N PRO A 3 12.58 -35.13 -58.74
CA PRO A 3 13.29 -35.36 -57.50
C PRO A 3 12.52 -34.68 -56.36
N ILE A 4 11.97 -35.49 -55.46
CA ILE A 4 11.41 -35.04 -54.19
C ILE A 4 12.58 -35.02 -53.20
N ASP A 5 13.44 -34.00 -53.29
CA ASP A 5 14.65 -33.90 -52.44
C ASP A 5 14.70 -32.61 -51.60
N ASP A 6 13.57 -31.93 -51.44
CA ASP A 6 13.53 -30.60 -50.80
C ASP A 6 12.73 -30.56 -49.47
N LEU A 7 12.70 -31.67 -48.74
CA LEU A 7 12.25 -31.69 -47.35
C LEU A 7 13.44 -32.00 -46.46
N SER A 8 14.30 -31.00 -46.26
CA SER A 8 15.33 -31.01 -45.21
C SER A 8 14.64 -31.04 -43.83
N VAL A 9 14.30 -32.24 -43.39
CA VAL A 9 13.74 -32.50 -42.07
C VAL A 9 14.86 -32.27 -41.05
N GLN A 10 14.89 -31.09 -40.44
CA GLN A 10 15.74 -30.83 -39.26
C GLN A 10 15.66 -32.01 -38.28
N PRO A 11 16.81 -32.47 -37.72
CA PRO A 11 16.86 -33.63 -36.84
C PRO A 11 15.90 -33.47 -35.66
N ILE A 12 15.25 -34.57 -35.29
CA ILE A 12 14.11 -34.57 -34.35
C ILE A 12 14.50 -33.98 -32.98
N ASP A 13 15.77 -34.12 -32.58
CA ASP A 13 16.34 -33.54 -31.36
C ASP A 13 16.34 -32.00 -31.37
N GLN A 14 16.71 -31.38 -32.49
CA GLN A 14 16.67 -29.93 -32.63
C GLN A 14 15.23 -29.39 -32.53
N ARG A 15 14.25 -30.12 -33.07
CA ARG A 15 12.83 -29.76 -32.97
C ARG A 15 12.30 -29.90 -31.55
N LEU A 16 12.75 -30.92 -30.80
CA LEU A 16 12.42 -31.13 -29.39
C LEU A 16 12.98 -30.00 -28.50
N ASP A 17 14.21 -29.57 -28.75
CA ASP A 17 14.83 -28.45 -28.00
C ASP A 17 14.15 -27.11 -28.29
N ILE A 18 13.77 -26.85 -29.54
CA ILE A 18 12.98 -25.65 -29.91
C ILE A 18 11.61 -25.67 -29.19
N LEU A 19 10.94 -26.82 -29.13
CA LEU A 19 9.67 -26.98 -28.41
C LEU A 19 9.83 -26.76 -26.90
N LYS A 20 10.91 -27.27 -26.30
CA LYS A 20 11.24 -27.08 -24.88
C LYS A 20 11.52 -25.60 -24.56
N LYS A 21 12.24 -24.91 -25.43
CA LYS A 21 12.54 -23.47 -25.30
C LYS A 21 11.26 -22.63 -25.41
N ARG A 22 10.38 -22.92 -26.37
CA ARG A 22 9.08 -22.24 -26.53
C ARG A 22 8.15 -22.48 -25.34
N GLN A 23 8.07 -23.71 -24.83
CA GLN A 23 7.30 -24.03 -23.63
C GLN A 23 7.82 -23.26 -22.40
N ARG A 24 9.14 -23.21 -22.20
CA ARG A 24 9.74 -22.46 -21.10
C ARG A 24 9.46 -20.96 -21.22
N HIS A 25 9.53 -20.39 -22.42
CA HIS A 25 9.23 -18.98 -22.65
C HIS A 25 7.76 -18.67 -22.33
N LEU A 26 6.82 -19.51 -22.79
CA LEU A 26 5.39 -19.38 -22.47
C LEU A 26 5.09 -19.52 -20.97
N MET A 27 5.77 -20.43 -20.26
CA MET A 27 5.62 -20.49 -18.79
C MET A 27 6.13 -19.22 -18.11
N ILE A 28 7.24 -18.64 -18.57
CA ILE A 28 7.74 -17.37 -18.01
C ILE A 28 6.70 -16.25 -18.22
N TRP A 29 6.13 -16.12 -19.42
CA TRP A 29 5.07 -15.15 -19.70
C TRP A 29 3.81 -15.41 -18.87
N PHE A 30 3.44 -16.68 -18.66
CA PHE A 30 2.33 -17.07 -17.78
C PHE A 30 2.60 -16.62 -16.33
N PHE A 31 3.78 -16.90 -15.78
CA PHE A 31 4.13 -16.45 -14.43
C PHE A 31 4.15 -14.92 -14.33
N LEU A 32 4.67 -14.22 -15.33
CA LEU A 32 4.71 -12.76 -15.34
C LEU A 32 3.30 -12.15 -15.36
N THR A 33 2.43 -12.65 -16.24
CA THR A 33 1.03 -12.19 -16.36
C THR A 33 0.21 -12.55 -15.12
N SER A 34 0.44 -13.72 -14.52
CA SER A 34 -0.19 -14.10 -13.27
C SER A 34 0.23 -13.20 -12.11
N THR A 35 1.52 -12.89 -11.98
CA THR A 35 2.02 -11.94 -10.96
C THR A 35 1.42 -10.56 -11.17
N PHE A 36 1.35 -10.10 -12.43
CA PHE A 36 0.69 -8.83 -12.76
C PHE A 36 -0.79 -8.82 -12.35
N GLY A 37 -1.51 -9.94 -12.57
CA GLY A 37 -2.88 -10.11 -12.10
C GLY A 37 -3.02 -9.98 -10.58
N VAL A 38 -2.11 -10.55 -9.80
CA VAL A 38 -2.11 -10.41 -8.33
C VAL A 38 -1.93 -8.96 -7.90
N VAL A 39 -1.05 -8.20 -8.57
CA VAL A 39 -0.86 -6.76 -8.30
C VAL A 39 -2.11 -5.96 -8.62
N ILE A 40 -2.80 -6.26 -9.72
CA ILE A 40 -4.07 -5.61 -10.08
C ILE A 40 -5.15 -5.90 -9.01
N ILE A 41 -5.23 -7.14 -8.52
CA ILE A 41 -6.18 -7.52 -7.45
C ILE A 41 -5.85 -6.77 -6.16
N ALA A 42 -4.58 -6.69 -5.74
CA ALA A 42 -4.19 -5.90 -4.58
C ALA A 42 -4.55 -4.41 -4.76
N SER A 43 -4.41 -3.88 -5.98
CA SER A 43 -4.75 -2.50 -6.32
C SER A 43 -6.25 -2.22 -6.20
N LEU A 44 -7.14 -3.19 -6.43
CA LEU A 44 -8.59 -3.01 -6.25
C LEU A 44 -8.98 -2.60 -4.83
N PHE A 45 -8.25 -3.10 -3.82
CA PHE A 45 -8.54 -2.79 -2.42
C PHE A 45 -8.01 -1.40 -2.03
N LEU A 46 -6.89 -0.98 -2.61
CA LEU A 46 -6.23 0.28 -2.27
C LEU A 46 -6.69 1.47 -3.13
N GLN A 47 -7.27 1.24 -4.31
CA GLN A 47 -7.59 2.28 -5.29
C GLN A 47 -8.43 3.42 -4.70
N LYS A 48 -9.40 3.10 -3.84
CA LYS A 48 -10.36 4.08 -3.34
C LYS A 48 -9.67 5.09 -2.44
N GLU A 49 -8.80 4.60 -1.56
CA GLU A 49 -8.02 5.45 -0.67
C GLU A 49 -7.01 6.32 -1.45
N PHE A 50 -6.35 5.74 -2.47
CA PHE A 50 -5.43 6.50 -3.33
C PHE A 50 -6.12 7.61 -4.13
N ILE A 51 -7.29 7.33 -4.70
CA ILE A 51 -8.03 8.31 -5.50
C ILE A 51 -8.55 9.41 -4.58
N TYR A 52 -9.10 9.09 -3.42
CA TYR A 52 -9.53 10.10 -2.46
C TYR A 52 -8.36 10.99 -2.02
N ARG A 53 -7.21 10.41 -1.69
CA ARG A 53 -5.98 11.18 -1.35
C ARG A 53 -5.49 12.06 -2.49
N PHE A 54 -5.66 11.64 -3.74
CA PHE A 54 -5.32 12.47 -4.90
C PHE A 54 -6.18 13.74 -4.98
N PHE A 55 -7.43 13.68 -4.53
CA PHE A 55 -8.32 14.83 -4.40
C PHE A 55 -8.19 15.55 -3.04
N ASP A 56 -7.13 15.25 -2.28
CA ASP A 56 -6.88 15.76 -0.94
C ASP A 56 -8.00 15.43 0.07
N LEU A 57 -8.71 14.33 -0.18
CA LEU A 57 -9.79 13.83 0.67
C LEU A 57 -9.36 12.53 1.36
N SER A 58 -9.92 12.24 2.52
CA SER A 58 -9.78 10.94 3.16
C SER A 58 -11.15 10.28 3.33
N VAL A 59 -11.19 8.96 3.30
CA VAL A 59 -12.46 8.22 3.45
C VAL A 59 -12.84 8.09 4.93
N HIS A 60 -11.85 8.13 5.82
CA HIS A 60 -11.98 7.96 7.26
C HIS A 60 -11.04 8.95 7.96
N VAL A 61 -11.32 9.30 9.21
CA VAL A 61 -10.35 10.02 10.05
C VAL A 61 -9.19 9.07 10.30
N GLN A 62 -8.02 9.34 9.72
CA GLN A 62 -6.85 8.44 9.77
C GLN A 62 -5.80 8.86 10.80
N ALA A 63 -5.75 10.15 11.11
CA ALA A 63 -4.78 10.72 12.04
C ALA A 63 -5.46 11.85 12.83
N LEU A 64 -5.03 12.00 14.07
CA LEU A 64 -5.48 13.09 14.94
C LEU A 64 -4.88 14.40 14.43
N ASP A 65 -5.73 15.31 13.95
CA ASP A 65 -5.35 16.65 13.57
C ASP A 65 -5.56 17.59 14.76
N LEU A 66 -4.47 18.16 15.27
CA LEU A 66 -4.49 19.03 16.44
C LEU A 66 -4.42 20.51 15.98
N PRO A 67 -5.42 21.34 16.33
CA PRO A 67 -5.34 22.79 16.14
C PRO A 67 -4.08 23.35 16.80
N TYR A 68 -3.58 24.48 16.30
CA TYR A 68 -2.31 25.08 16.77
C TYR A 68 -2.24 25.21 18.29
N HIS A 69 -3.31 25.70 18.93
CA HIS A 69 -3.38 25.88 20.39
C HIS A 69 -3.39 24.56 21.18
N VAL A 70 -3.73 23.44 20.54
CA VAL A 70 -3.75 22.12 21.16
C VAL A 70 -2.42 21.39 21.01
N GLN A 71 -1.59 21.75 20.03
CA GLN A 71 -0.30 21.10 19.79
C GLN A 71 0.68 21.26 20.96
N GLU A 72 0.51 22.30 21.79
CA GLU A 72 1.31 22.51 22.99
C GLU A 72 1.04 21.50 24.11
N LEU A 73 -0.11 20.84 24.07
CA LEU A 73 -0.53 19.84 25.07
C LEU A 73 -0.05 18.43 24.78
N VAL A 74 0.61 18.18 23.64
CA VAL A 74 1.13 16.86 23.31
C VAL A 74 2.28 16.51 24.26
N PRO A 75 2.13 15.50 25.14
CA PRO A 75 3.12 15.19 26.17
C PRO A 75 4.41 14.60 25.59
N PHE A 76 4.36 14.10 24.35
CA PHE A 76 5.48 13.45 23.65
C PHE A 76 6.07 14.32 22.54
N LYS A 77 6.02 15.65 22.71
CA LYS A 77 6.43 16.68 21.73
C LYS A 77 7.77 16.35 21.05
N GLN A 78 7.74 15.56 19.98
CA GLN A 78 8.79 15.54 19.00
C GLN A 78 8.49 16.72 18.09
N PRO A 79 9.40 17.69 17.93
CA PRO A 79 9.20 18.72 16.93
C PRO A 79 8.92 18.00 15.62
N VAL A 80 7.80 18.31 14.98
CA VAL A 80 7.46 17.78 13.66
C VAL A 80 8.37 18.50 12.68
N ASP A 81 9.66 18.22 12.78
CA ASP A 81 10.67 18.76 11.92
C ASP A 81 10.55 17.99 10.62
N TYR A 82 9.64 18.46 9.76
CA TYR A 82 9.45 17.93 8.42
C TYR A 82 10.78 17.77 7.70
N PHE A 83 11.73 18.70 7.92
CA PHE A 83 13.09 18.62 7.43
C PHE A 83 13.86 17.41 8.00
N PHE A 84 13.89 17.21 9.31
CA PHE A 84 14.57 16.05 9.91
C PHE A 84 13.87 14.73 9.60
N ASN A 85 12.55 14.70 9.42
CA ASN A 85 11.81 13.51 8.99
C ASN A 85 12.08 13.19 7.51
N LEU A 86 12.17 14.20 6.63
CA LEU A 86 12.64 14.03 5.25
C LEU A 86 14.09 13.58 5.22
N LEU A 87 14.96 14.17 6.03
CA LEU A 87 16.37 13.82 6.13
C LEU A 87 16.56 12.41 6.70
N SER A 88 15.73 12.00 7.67
CA SER A 88 15.68 10.64 8.20
C SER A 88 15.17 9.67 7.15
N TRP A 89 14.11 10.00 6.40
CA TRP A 89 13.63 9.18 5.30
C TRP A 89 14.72 9.02 4.21
N PHE A 90 15.36 10.12 3.82
CA PHE A 90 16.43 10.13 2.83
C PHE A 90 17.67 9.39 3.33
N GLY A 91 18.03 9.58 4.59
CA GLY A 91 19.12 8.88 5.28
C GLY A 91 18.87 7.38 5.37
N TRP A 92 17.65 6.96 5.69
CA TRP A 92 17.23 5.56 5.67
C TRP A 92 17.26 4.97 4.27
N LEU A 93 16.82 5.71 3.25
CA LEU A 93 16.86 5.26 1.86
C LEU A 93 18.32 5.09 1.39
N PHE A 94 19.18 6.05 1.70
CA PHE A 94 20.61 5.99 1.42
C PHE A 94 21.29 4.82 2.15
N LEU A 95 20.99 4.64 3.44
CA LEU A 95 21.48 3.52 4.24
C LEU A 95 21.01 2.18 3.67
N LYS A 96 19.73 2.06 3.29
CA LYS A 96 19.19 0.85 2.65
C LYS A 96 19.90 0.51 1.36
N ILE A 97 20.15 1.49 0.50
CA ILE A 97 20.90 1.28 -0.75
C ILE A 97 22.31 0.81 -0.43
N LEU A 98 23.05 1.51 0.43
CA LEU A 98 24.43 1.13 0.75
C LEU A 98 24.54 -0.23 1.43
N VAL A 99 23.74 -0.49 2.46
CA VAL A 99 23.76 -1.75 3.22
C VAL A 99 23.28 -2.91 2.36
N SER A 100 22.21 -2.75 1.58
CA SER A 100 21.71 -3.84 0.72
C SER A 100 22.67 -4.10 -0.43
N PHE A 101 23.27 -3.07 -1.03
CA PHE A 101 24.19 -3.21 -2.15
C PHE A 101 25.53 -3.83 -1.71
N ILE A 102 26.21 -3.22 -0.73
CA ILE A 102 27.50 -3.70 -0.21
C ILE A 102 27.31 -5.03 0.55
N GLY A 103 26.25 -5.13 1.35
CA GLY A 103 25.92 -6.33 2.11
C GLY A 103 25.58 -7.51 1.21
N ALA A 104 24.93 -7.31 0.06
CA ALA A 104 24.70 -8.38 -0.91
C ALA A 104 26.00 -8.91 -1.52
N PHE A 105 26.97 -8.03 -1.81
CA PHE A 105 28.31 -8.46 -2.25
C PHE A 105 29.04 -9.28 -1.17
N LEU A 106 28.99 -8.82 0.08
CA LEU A 106 29.60 -9.52 1.21
C LEU A 106 28.93 -10.87 1.48
N LEU A 107 27.60 -10.91 1.50
CA LEU A 107 26.82 -12.15 1.69
C LEU A 107 27.12 -13.16 0.59
N VAL A 108 27.11 -12.76 -0.69
CA VAL A 108 27.45 -13.67 -1.79
C VAL A 108 28.91 -14.13 -1.70
N SER A 109 29.83 -13.26 -1.29
CA SER A 109 31.24 -13.61 -1.07
C SER A 109 31.41 -14.62 0.07
N TRP A 110 30.67 -14.44 1.17
CA TRP A 110 30.68 -15.33 2.31
C TRP A 110 30.02 -16.68 1.99
N MET A 111 28.93 -16.66 1.22
CA MET A 111 28.19 -17.84 0.80
C MET A 111 29.05 -18.75 -0.11
N LYS A 112 30.00 -18.18 -0.87
CA LYS A 112 31.02 -18.94 -1.63
C LYS A 112 32.00 -19.74 -0.75
N LYS A 113 32.06 -19.52 0.57
CA LYS A 113 32.89 -20.32 1.48
C LYS A 113 32.24 -21.68 1.82
N PHE A 114 30.94 -21.83 1.60
CA PHE A 114 30.23 -23.09 1.84
C PHE A 114 30.26 -23.99 0.60
N LYS A 115 30.67 -25.26 0.78
CA LYS A 115 30.82 -26.25 -0.31
C LYS A 115 29.55 -26.40 -1.17
N PHE A 116 28.36 -26.28 -0.58
CA PHE A 116 27.07 -26.36 -1.27
C PHE A 116 26.88 -25.26 -2.32
N PHE A 117 27.27 -24.03 -2.01
CA PHE A 117 27.08 -22.87 -2.87
C PHE A 117 28.22 -22.72 -3.89
N GLN A 118 29.42 -23.24 -3.61
CA GLN A 118 30.52 -23.30 -4.57
C GLN A 118 30.15 -24.06 -5.85
N GLN A 119 29.48 -25.22 -5.72
CA GLN A 119 29.05 -26.02 -6.88
C GLN A 119 27.91 -25.34 -7.66
N ARG A 120 27.01 -24.62 -6.99
CA ARG A 120 25.88 -23.91 -7.60
C ARG A 120 26.19 -22.49 -8.10
N PHE A 121 27.37 -21.93 -7.84
CA PHE A 121 27.79 -20.59 -8.32
C PHE A 121 28.76 -20.63 -9.51
N GLN A 122 28.64 -21.64 -10.37
CA GLN A 122 29.46 -21.72 -11.58
C GLN A 122 29.01 -20.74 -12.67
N ALA A 123 27.70 -20.57 -12.88
CA ALA A 123 27.19 -19.66 -13.90
C ALA A 123 27.12 -18.20 -13.41
N TRP A 124 27.52 -17.27 -14.27
CA TRP A 124 27.44 -15.82 -14.00
C TRP A 124 26.01 -15.38 -13.66
N THR A 125 25.00 -15.96 -14.33
CA THR A 125 23.57 -15.73 -14.06
C THR A 125 23.12 -16.15 -12.66
N GLN A 126 23.65 -17.24 -12.11
CA GLN A 126 23.31 -17.70 -10.76
C GLN A 126 23.91 -16.80 -9.67
N ARG A 127 25.09 -16.22 -9.93
CA ARG A 127 25.72 -15.24 -9.04
C ARG A 127 24.90 -13.96 -8.96
N ILE A 128 24.41 -13.48 -10.09
CA ILE A 128 23.50 -12.31 -10.14
C ILE A 128 22.21 -12.63 -9.40
N LEU A 129 21.61 -13.80 -9.63
CA LEU A 129 20.36 -14.18 -8.96
C LEU A 129 20.51 -14.22 -7.44
N ALA A 130 21.58 -14.81 -6.91
CA ALA A 130 21.82 -14.81 -5.47
C ALA A 130 22.15 -13.43 -4.91
N TRP A 131 22.82 -12.59 -5.69
CA TRP A 131 23.05 -11.19 -5.31
C TRP A 131 21.74 -10.44 -5.19
N VAL A 132 20.82 -10.59 -6.15
CA VAL A 132 19.48 -10.00 -6.11
C VAL A 132 18.68 -10.53 -4.91
N ILE A 133 18.71 -11.84 -4.63
CA ILE A 133 18.01 -12.41 -3.47
C ILE A 133 18.57 -11.85 -2.16
N SER A 134 19.91 -11.75 -2.05
CA SER A 134 20.57 -11.21 -0.86
C SER A 134 20.26 -9.73 -0.67
N PHE A 135 20.20 -8.98 -1.77
CA PHE A 135 19.77 -7.58 -1.78
C PHE A 135 18.34 -7.43 -1.28
N ILE A 136 17.40 -8.23 -1.78
CA ILE A 136 15.99 -8.21 -1.35
C ILE A 136 15.86 -8.56 0.13
N LEU A 137 16.59 -9.58 0.62
CA LEU A 137 16.55 -9.97 2.03
C LEU A 137 17.08 -8.87 2.96
N LEU A 138 18.21 -8.26 2.62
CA LEU A 138 18.77 -7.15 3.40
C LEU A 138 17.86 -5.91 3.36
N TRP A 139 17.29 -5.60 2.19
CA TRP A 139 16.36 -4.50 2.03
C TRP A 139 15.09 -4.72 2.86
N SER A 140 14.55 -5.94 2.85
CA SER A 140 13.38 -6.33 3.63
C SER A 140 13.67 -6.27 5.13
N GLY A 141 14.83 -6.77 5.58
CA GLY A 141 15.25 -6.71 6.98
C GLY A 141 15.40 -5.29 7.49
N LEU A 142 16.07 -4.41 6.73
CA LEU A 142 16.17 -3.00 7.10
C LEU A 142 14.81 -2.29 7.05
N SER A 143 13.91 -2.71 6.17
CA SER A 143 12.55 -2.14 6.11
C SER A 143 11.73 -2.50 7.34
N TYR A 144 11.92 -3.71 7.88
CA TYR A 144 11.32 -4.10 9.15
C TYR A 144 11.85 -3.25 10.31
N ILE A 145 13.17 -3.08 10.41
CA ILE A 145 13.79 -2.25 11.47
C ILE A 145 13.35 -0.79 11.36
N GLN A 146 13.27 -0.23 10.15
CA GLN A 146 12.77 1.13 9.95
C GLN A 146 11.30 1.28 10.37
N TYR A 147 10.49 0.23 10.18
CA TYR A 147 9.08 0.25 10.56
C TYR A 147 8.92 0.27 12.08
N ASP A 148 9.65 -0.60 12.79
CA ASP A 148 9.64 -0.71 14.25
C ASP A 148 10.01 0.62 14.93
N TRP A 149 11.04 1.30 14.42
CA TRP A 149 11.45 2.62 14.89
C TRP A 149 10.41 3.74 14.67
N LYS A 150 9.51 3.61 13.70
CA LYS A 150 8.45 4.60 13.46
C LYS A 150 7.20 4.34 14.29
N ASP A 151 7.06 3.15 14.88
CA ASP A 151 5.84 2.74 15.58
C ASP A 151 5.74 3.34 16.98
N GLU A 152 6.86 3.60 17.67
CA GLU A 152 6.88 4.18 19.04
C GLU A 152 6.07 5.48 19.15
N THR A 153 6.18 6.37 18.16
CA THR A 153 5.42 7.63 18.15
C THR A 153 3.92 7.40 17.96
N LYS A 154 3.53 6.47 17.09
CA LYS A 154 2.12 6.14 16.85
C LYS A 154 1.49 5.47 18.05
N GLN A 155 2.22 4.57 18.71
CA GLN A 155 1.80 3.91 19.95
C GLN A 155 1.58 4.94 21.07
N ALA A 156 2.46 5.94 21.20
CA ALA A 156 2.29 7.01 22.19
C ALA A 156 1.02 7.84 21.95
N TYR A 157 0.71 8.19 20.68
CA TYR A 157 -0.55 8.85 20.35
C TYR A 157 -1.76 7.95 20.61
N GLN A 158 -1.69 6.66 20.28
CA GLN A 158 -2.77 5.71 20.55
C GLN A 158 -3.04 5.56 22.04
N GLN A 159 -2.00 5.50 22.87
CA GLN A 159 -2.12 5.43 24.32
C GLN A 159 -2.67 6.73 24.92
N TRP A 160 -2.30 7.89 24.35
CA TRP A 160 -2.84 9.18 24.81
C TRP A 160 -4.34 9.32 24.53
N MET A 161 -4.81 8.74 23.42
CA MET A 161 -6.20 8.76 22.99
C MET A 161 -7.04 7.61 23.56
N SER A 162 -6.43 6.55 24.09
CA SER A 162 -7.17 5.34 24.48
C SER A 162 -8.08 5.59 25.68
N TYR A 163 -9.23 4.91 25.66
CA TYR A 163 -10.18 4.83 26.77
C TYR A 163 -10.99 3.55 26.61
N GLU A 164 -11.52 3.02 27.72
CA GLU A 164 -12.34 1.79 27.67
C GLU A 164 -13.83 2.12 27.62
N ASN A 165 -14.32 2.95 28.55
CA ASN A 165 -15.75 3.19 28.73
C ASN A 165 -16.19 4.59 28.30
N ASN A 166 -15.38 5.60 28.59
CA ASN A 166 -15.75 6.99 28.33
C ASN A 166 -14.54 7.80 27.87
N ILE A 167 -14.72 8.58 26.79
CA ILE A 167 -13.69 9.49 26.29
C ILE A 167 -13.17 10.47 27.36
N VAL A 168 -13.99 10.80 28.36
CA VAL A 168 -13.59 11.70 29.45
C VAL A 168 -12.48 11.11 30.33
N GLU A 169 -12.35 9.79 30.36
CA GLU A 169 -11.29 9.07 31.08
C GLU A 169 -9.96 9.11 30.32
N SER A 170 -9.99 9.39 29.01
CA SER A 170 -8.77 9.44 28.20
C SER A 170 -7.84 10.55 28.66
N GLN A 171 -6.54 10.31 28.53
CA GLN A 171 -5.53 11.27 28.98
C GLN A 171 -5.62 12.58 28.18
N ILE A 172 -5.89 12.49 26.87
CA ILE A 172 -6.15 13.66 26.03
C ILE A 172 -7.37 14.48 26.50
N ALA A 173 -8.45 13.85 26.96
CA ALA A 173 -9.61 14.59 27.45
C ALA A 173 -9.32 15.31 28.78
N GLN A 174 -8.48 14.73 29.64
CA GLN A 174 -8.04 15.35 30.88
C GLN A 174 -7.13 16.55 30.60
N ASP A 175 -6.17 16.40 29.70
CA ASP A 175 -5.24 17.47 29.30
C ASP A 175 -6.02 18.64 28.66
N LEU A 176 -6.96 18.34 27.75
CA LEU A 176 -7.84 19.34 27.16
C LEU A 176 -8.74 20.05 28.18
N LYS A 177 -9.17 19.38 29.24
CA LYS A 177 -9.97 20.01 30.31
C LYS A 177 -9.16 21.03 31.09
N GLN A 178 -7.90 20.71 31.41
CA GLN A 178 -7.00 21.59 32.17
C GLN A 178 -6.49 22.76 31.33
N ALA A 179 -6.45 22.60 30.02
CA ALA A 179 -6.06 23.65 29.09
C ALA A 179 -7.11 24.77 28.95
N ASN A 180 -6.61 26.01 28.89
CA ASN A 180 -7.41 27.20 28.59
C ASN A 180 -7.67 27.35 27.07
N ILE A 181 -8.30 26.34 26.48
CA ILE A 181 -8.67 26.29 25.06
C ILE A 181 -10.17 26.51 24.91
N SER A 182 -10.61 27.01 23.75
CA SER A 182 -12.04 27.17 23.44
C SER A 182 -12.80 25.83 23.49
N SER A 183 -14.10 25.88 23.81
CA SER A 183 -14.94 24.68 23.82
C SER A 183 -15.07 24.04 22.44
N THR A 184 -14.99 24.84 21.36
CA THR A 184 -15.08 24.39 19.97
C THR A 184 -13.84 23.58 19.56
N GLU A 185 -12.64 24.05 19.89
CA GLU A 185 -11.40 23.30 19.62
C GLU A 185 -11.32 22.00 20.43
N LYS A 186 -11.81 22.00 21.68
CA LYS A 186 -11.94 20.78 22.48
C LYS A 186 -12.88 19.78 21.80
N ALA A 187 -14.04 20.24 21.33
CA ALA A 187 -14.99 19.41 20.60
C ALA A 187 -14.38 18.86 19.29
N TYR A 188 -13.58 19.64 18.58
CA TYR A 188 -12.90 19.21 17.35
C TYR A 188 -11.94 18.03 17.60
N VAL A 189 -11.14 18.11 18.66
CA VAL A 189 -10.18 17.05 19.00
C VAL A 189 -10.89 15.82 19.55
N LEU A 190 -11.87 15.99 20.46
CA LEU A 190 -12.62 14.88 21.03
C LEU A 190 -13.49 14.15 20.01
N ALA A 191 -14.05 14.86 19.02
CA ALA A 191 -14.77 14.25 17.91
C ALA A 191 -13.86 13.30 17.11
N GLN A 192 -12.63 13.72 16.82
CA GLN A 192 -11.65 12.89 16.11
C GLN A 192 -11.21 11.68 16.93
N VAL A 193 -10.93 11.87 18.23
CA VAL A 193 -10.59 10.78 19.15
C VAL A 193 -11.71 9.72 19.21
N ALA A 194 -12.96 10.15 19.28
CA ALA A 194 -14.11 9.24 19.26
C ALA A 194 -14.24 8.47 17.93
N LEU A 195 -13.90 9.10 16.80
CA LEU A 195 -13.93 8.47 15.48
C LEU A 195 -12.73 7.55 15.22
N LEU A 196 -11.59 7.81 15.85
CA LEU A 196 -10.37 7.00 15.79
C LEU A 196 -10.40 5.79 16.74
N HIS A 197 -11.27 5.80 17.75
CA HIS A 197 -11.44 4.70 18.69
C HIS A 197 -11.89 3.41 17.99
N GLN A 198 -11.44 2.24 18.48
CA GLN A 198 -11.84 0.93 17.97
C GLN A 198 -12.55 0.13 19.07
N PRO A 199 -13.86 -0.18 18.95
CA PRO A 199 -14.77 0.19 17.86
C PRO A 199 -15.15 1.69 17.89
N VAL A 200 -15.50 2.24 16.73
CA VAL A 200 -15.85 3.67 16.56
C VAL A 200 -16.97 4.07 17.53
N ASP A 201 -16.70 5.04 18.40
CA ASP A 201 -17.71 5.58 19.32
C ASP A 201 -18.56 6.65 18.63
N ARG A 202 -19.53 6.17 17.85
CA ARG A 202 -20.47 7.03 17.11
C ARG A 202 -21.31 7.92 18.02
N LYS A 203 -21.61 7.50 19.26
CA LYS A 203 -22.50 8.27 20.15
C LYS A 203 -21.77 9.53 20.62
N THR A 204 -20.56 9.36 21.12
CA THR A 204 -19.72 10.47 21.58
C THR A 204 -19.29 11.36 20.43
N ALA A 205 -18.90 10.79 19.29
CA ALA A 205 -18.56 11.56 18.10
C ALA A 205 -19.71 12.44 17.62
N ASN A 206 -20.95 11.93 17.62
CA ASN A 206 -22.14 12.68 17.21
C ASN A 206 -22.39 13.91 18.10
N VAL A 207 -22.21 13.79 19.42
CA VAL A 207 -22.35 14.91 20.37
C VAL A 207 -21.38 16.04 20.02
N TYR A 208 -20.09 15.73 19.88
CA TYR A 208 -19.07 16.75 19.60
C TYR A 208 -19.16 17.31 18.18
N VAL A 209 -19.49 16.50 17.17
CA VAL A 209 -19.69 17.00 15.81
C VAL A 209 -20.91 17.91 15.73
N ASN A 210 -21.99 17.64 16.47
CA ASN A 210 -23.12 18.58 16.55
C ASN A 210 -22.73 19.90 17.21
N GLN A 211 -21.87 19.85 18.23
CA GLN A 211 -21.35 21.06 18.86
C GLN A 211 -20.54 21.89 17.85
N LEU A 212 -19.74 21.26 16.98
CA LEU A 212 -19.02 21.94 15.90
C LEU A 212 -19.97 22.55 14.86
N ILE A 213 -20.99 21.79 14.42
CA ILE A 213 -22.01 22.28 13.48
C ILE A 213 -22.75 23.50 14.07
N PHE A 214 -23.09 23.45 15.35
CA PHE A 214 -23.76 24.55 16.05
C PHE A 214 -22.84 25.77 16.19
N ALA A 215 -21.56 25.56 16.52
CA ALA A 215 -20.56 26.62 16.61
C ALA A 215 -20.36 27.32 15.26
N GLU A 216 -20.25 26.57 14.16
CA GLU A 216 -20.13 27.14 12.80
C GLU A 216 -21.36 27.95 12.40
N LYS A 217 -22.57 27.45 12.71
CA LYS A 217 -23.83 28.12 12.37
C LYS A 217 -24.05 29.42 13.16
N ASN A 218 -23.71 29.44 14.44
CA ASN A 218 -23.98 30.60 15.28
C ASN A 218 -22.87 31.66 15.23
N ASN A 219 -21.61 31.24 15.12
CA ASN A 219 -20.45 32.14 15.15
C ASN A 219 -19.45 31.82 14.02
N PRO A 220 -19.82 32.01 12.74
CA PRO A 220 -18.99 31.62 11.60
C PRO A 220 -17.67 32.39 11.50
N VAL A 221 -17.58 33.60 12.07
CA VAL A 221 -16.35 34.41 12.06
C VAL A 221 -15.32 33.81 13.02
N GLN A 222 -15.70 33.56 14.27
CA GLN A 222 -14.84 32.92 15.26
C GLN A 222 -14.47 31.48 14.86
N PHE A 223 -15.38 30.77 14.20
CA PHE A 223 -15.11 29.42 13.71
C PHE A 223 -13.95 29.37 12.70
N LYS A 224 -13.78 30.42 11.88
CA LYS A 224 -12.66 30.54 10.94
C LYS A 224 -11.33 30.88 11.63
N GLU A 225 -11.35 31.52 12.80
CA GLU A 225 -10.13 31.86 13.55
C GLU A 225 -9.43 30.61 14.10
N TYR A 226 -10.15 29.52 14.30
CA TYR A 226 -9.58 28.25 14.76
C TYR A 226 -8.82 27.46 13.69
N ASP A 227 -8.88 27.89 12.42
CA ASP A 227 -8.17 27.29 11.28
C ASP A 227 -8.36 25.76 11.15
N PHE A 228 -9.59 25.29 11.43
CA PHE A 228 -9.90 23.87 11.30
C PHE A 228 -9.82 23.42 9.84
N LYS A 229 -9.21 22.26 9.60
CA LYS A 229 -9.14 21.67 8.26
C LYS A 229 -10.54 21.29 7.78
N PRO A 230 -11.04 21.89 6.68
CA PRO A 230 -12.38 21.59 6.19
C PRO A 230 -12.51 20.14 5.72
N GLU A 231 -11.42 19.49 5.31
CA GLU A 231 -11.37 18.08 4.94
C GLU A 231 -11.68 17.18 6.14
N GLN A 232 -11.12 17.47 7.31
CA GLN A 232 -11.37 16.71 8.53
C GLN A 232 -12.82 16.88 9.00
N LEU A 233 -13.32 18.12 9.00
CA LEU A 233 -14.74 18.40 9.28
C LEU A 233 -15.67 17.67 8.32
N TRP A 234 -15.33 17.62 7.04
CA TRP A 234 -16.09 16.90 6.03
C TRP A 234 -16.12 15.39 6.32
N VAL A 235 -14.98 14.77 6.59
CA VAL A 235 -14.91 13.32 6.89
C VAL A 235 -15.70 12.98 8.15
N MET A 236 -15.62 13.79 9.20
CA MET A 236 -16.40 13.59 10.42
C MET A 236 -17.90 13.62 10.14
N GLN A 237 -18.37 14.59 9.36
CA GLN A 237 -19.78 14.70 8.97
C GLN A 237 -20.19 13.57 8.02
N GLN A 238 -19.34 13.17 7.09
CA GLN A 238 -19.60 12.09 6.15
C GLN A 238 -19.66 10.72 6.83
N GLN A 239 -18.79 10.45 7.80
CA GLN A 239 -18.75 9.18 8.54
C GLN A 239 -19.95 9.02 9.50
N LEU A 240 -20.48 10.12 10.03
CA LEU A 240 -21.62 10.12 10.97
C LEU A 240 -22.97 10.28 10.29
N TYR A 241 -23.09 11.17 9.30
CA TYR A 241 -24.35 11.57 8.67
C TYR A 241 -24.46 11.22 7.18
N GLY A 242 -23.36 10.84 6.53
CA GLY A 242 -23.33 10.51 5.10
C GLY A 242 -23.50 11.72 4.17
N LYS A 243 -23.47 12.94 4.70
CA LYS A 243 -23.58 14.19 3.95
C LYS A 243 -22.85 15.34 4.64
N SER A 244 -22.43 16.35 3.88
CA SER A 244 -22.04 17.63 4.46
C SER A 244 -23.26 18.38 5.01
N ILE A 245 -23.09 19.02 6.17
CA ILE A 245 -24.13 19.79 6.86
C ILE A 245 -23.74 21.27 6.91
N THR A 246 -22.44 21.57 6.82
CA THR A 246 -21.92 22.91 7.08
C THR A 246 -21.42 23.64 5.85
N ALA A 247 -21.37 24.97 5.90
CA ALA A 247 -21.05 25.80 4.74
C ALA A 247 -19.59 25.60 4.30
N LEU A 248 -18.69 25.31 5.24
CA LEU A 248 -17.28 24.99 4.95
C LEU A 248 -17.09 23.63 4.28
N THR A 249 -18.01 22.69 4.48
CA THR A 249 -17.88 21.30 4.01
C THR A 249 -18.66 21.02 2.73
N GLN A 250 -19.67 21.82 2.39
CA GLN A 250 -20.45 21.69 1.15
C GLN A 250 -19.63 21.74 -0.15
N PRO A 251 -18.63 22.63 -0.32
CA PRO A 251 -17.79 22.62 -1.53
C PRO A 251 -16.97 21.33 -1.70
N LEU A 252 -16.69 20.64 -0.59
CA LEU A 252 -15.95 19.37 -0.60
C LEU A 252 -16.81 18.20 -1.06
N ASP A 253 -18.15 18.27 -0.95
CA ASP A 253 -19.04 17.26 -1.53
C ASP A 253 -18.87 17.17 -3.06
N LEU A 254 -18.67 18.30 -3.74
CA LEU A 254 -18.43 18.31 -5.18
C LEU A 254 -17.12 17.59 -5.54
N ARG A 255 -16.06 17.83 -4.76
CA ARG A 255 -14.76 17.14 -4.91
C ARG A 255 -14.88 15.66 -4.58
N ALA A 256 -15.62 15.31 -3.52
CA ALA A 256 -15.87 13.93 -3.12
C ALA A 256 -16.70 13.17 -4.16
N GLN A 257 -17.68 13.82 -4.80
CA GLN A 257 -18.43 13.24 -5.91
C GLN A 257 -17.56 13.02 -7.16
N GLN A 258 -16.60 13.91 -7.42
CA GLN A 258 -15.62 13.71 -8.49
C GLN A 258 -14.69 12.54 -8.16
N ALA A 259 -14.16 12.48 -6.93
CA ALA A 259 -13.33 11.38 -6.45
C ALA A 259 -14.07 10.03 -6.52
N GLU A 260 -15.34 9.98 -6.11
CA GLU A 260 -16.16 8.77 -6.20
C GLU A 260 -16.42 8.37 -7.65
N ARG A 261 -16.72 9.31 -8.56
CA ARG A 261 -16.87 9.03 -9.99
C ARG A 261 -15.59 8.46 -10.59
N VAL A 262 -14.44 9.07 -10.30
CA VAL A 262 -13.13 8.56 -10.74
C VAL A 262 -12.87 7.19 -10.15
N SER A 263 -13.18 6.98 -8.87
CA SER A 263 -13.04 5.68 -8.21
C SER A 263 -13.90 4.60 -8.87
N GLN A 264 -15.12 4.92 -9.26
CA GLN A 264 -16.00 4.00 -9.98
C GLN A 264 -15.46 3.66 -11.38
N ILE A 265 -14.98 4.66 -12.12
CA ILE A 265 -14.37 4.46 -13.44
C ILE A 265 -13.13 3.57 -13.31
N VAL A 266 -12.21 3.88 -12.39
CA VAL A 266 -10.99 3.08 -12.17
C VAL A 266 -11.35 1.66 -11.74
N ASN A 267 -12.37 1.48 -10.90
CA ASN A 267 -12.83 0.16 -10.50
C ASN A 267 -13.31 -0.68 -11.70
N VAL A 268 -14.12 -0.09 -12.59
CA VAL A 268 -14.56 -0.76 -13.82
C VAL A 268 -13.38 -1.10 -14.73
N VAL A 269 -12.42 -0.18 -14.88
CA VAL A 269 -11.22 -0.41 -15.69
C VAL A 269 -10.35 -1.52 -15.11
N LEU A 270 -10.17 -1.56 -13.78
CA LEU A 270 -9.43 -2.63 -13.11
C LEU A 270 -10.11 -4.00 -13.26
N TRP A 271 -11.44 -4.06 -13.13
CA TRP A 271 -12.19 -5.29 -13.41
C TRP A 271 -12.02 -5.74 -14.86
N GLY A 272 -12.06 -4.81 -15.82
CA GLY A 272 -11.75 -5.10 -17.22
C GLY A 272 -10.34 -5.64 -17.43
N MET A 273 -9.34 -5.06 -16.76
CA MET A 273 -7.96 -5.55 -16.79
C MET A 273 -7.80 -6.94 -16.16
N ILE A 274 -8.48 -7.22 -15.03
CA ILE A 274 -8.47 -8.56 -14.42
C ILE A 274 -9.01 -9.59 -15.39
N PHE A 275 -10.15 -9.30 -16.03
CA PHE A 275 -10.73 -10.19 -17.01
C PHE A 275 -9.77 -10.46 -18.17
N LEU A 276 -9.13 -9.40 -18.70
CA LEU A 276 -8.16 -9.52 -19.79
C LEU A 276 -6.93 -10.34 -19.38
N VAL A 277 -6.34 -10.06 -18.22
CA VAL A 277 -5.18 -10.79 -17.70
C VAL A 277 -5.52 -12.25 -17.40
N ALA A 278 -6.70 -12.53 -16.85
CA ALA A 278 -7.18 -13.88 -16.60
C ALA A 278 -7.36 -14.66 -17.91
N ALA A 279 -7.97 -14.04 -18.93
CA ALA A 279 -8.13 -14.65 -20.26
C ALA A 279 -6.77 -14.93 -20.92
N LEU A 280 -5.85 -13.96 -20.88
CA LEU A 280 -4.52 -14.10 -21.47
C LEU A 280 -3.68 -15.16 -20.75
N SER A 281 -3.76 -15.22 -19.42
CA SER A 281 -3.14 -16.25 -18.59
C SER A 281 -3.70 -17.65 -18.92
N ALA A 282 -5.01 -17.79 -19.08
CA ALA A 282 -5.65 -19.04 -19.48
C ALA A 282 -5.18 -19.51 -20.87
N ILE A 283 -5.11 -18.60 -21.85
CA ILE A 283 -4.60 -18.90 -23.20
C ILE A 283 -3.15 -19.38 -23.14
N LEU A 284 -2.27 -18.67 -22.43
CA LEU A 284 -0.86 -19.04 -22.27
C LEU A 284 -0.70 -20.40 -21.58
N TYR A 285 -1.51 -20.68 -20.56
CA TYR A 285 -1.52 -21.97 -19.88
C TYR A 285 -1.94 -23.12 -20.80
N ILE A 286 -3.02 -22.94 -21.56
CA ILE A 286 -3.51 -23.93 -22.52
C ILE A 286 -2.44 -24.22 -23.60
N LEU A 287 -1.83 -23.17 -24.16
CA LEU A 287 -0.72 -23.29 -25.13
C LEU A 287 0.46 -24.05 -24.54
N ALA A 288 0.89 -23.70 -23.32
CA ALA A 288 2.00 -24.38 -22.65
C ALA A 288 1.67 -25.87 -22.38
N LYS A 289 0.43 -26.18 -21.98
CA LYS A 289 -0.05 -27.55 -21.76
C LYS A 289 -0.09 -28.36 -23.05
N HIS A 290 -0.59 -27.79 -24.15
CA HIS A 290 -0.60 -28.46 -25.46
C HIS A 290 0.82 -28.77 -25.94
N LEU A 291 1.75 -27.83 -25.81
CA LEU A 291 3.15 -28.05 -26.17
C LEU A 291 3.83 -29.10 -25.28
N LYS A 292 3.56 -29.10 -23.97
CA LYS A 292 4.05 -30.11 -23.04
C LYS A 292 3.55 -31.51 -23.43
N ASN A 293 2.24 -31.65 -23.66
CA ASN A 293 1.63 -32.94 -24.04
C ASN A 293 2.13 -33.43 -25.40
N ARG A 294 2.37 -32.52 -26.37
CA ARG A 294 2.97 -32.87 -27.65
C ARG A 294 4.42 -33.35 -27.47
N ARG A 295 5.21 -32.68 -26.65
CA ARG A 295 6.58 -33.09 -26.34
C ARG A 295 6.63 -34.49 -25.71
N VAL A 296 5.82 -34.74 -24.68
CA VAL A 296 5.75 -36.04 -23.99
C VAL A 296 5.40 -37.18 -24.96
N ARG A 297 4.40 -36.98 -25.82
CA ARG A 297 4.01 -37.99 -26.84
C ARG A 297 5.11 -38.28 -27.86
N ILE A 298 5.89 -37.27 -28.24
CA ILE A 298 7.00 -37.44 -29.20
C ILE A 298 8.15 -38.18 -28.53
N THR A 299 8.52 -37.79 -27.30
CA THR A 299 9.59 -38.45 -26.54
C THR A 299 9.27 -39.92 -26.26
N GLN A 300 8.05 -40.24 -25.83
CA GLN A 300 7.64 -41.65 -25.61
C GLN A 300 7.75 -42.50 -26.87
N LYS A 301 7.35 -41.97 -28.03
CA LYS A 301 7.49 -42.68 -29.31
C LYS A 301 8.94 -42.85 -29.79
N LEU A 302 9.86 -42.01 -29.32
CA LEU A 302 11.30 -42.14 -29.59
C LEU A 302 11.97 -43.14 -28.66
N ASP A 303 11.51 -43.23 -27.41
CA ASP A 303 12.04 -44.18 -26.42
C ASP A 303 11.53 -45.62 -26.67
N ASP A 304 10.38 -45.78 -27.32
CA ASP A 304 9.79 -47.07 -27.72
C ASP A 304 10.34 -47.61 -29.07
N LEU A 305 11.18 -46.84 -29.79
CA LEU A 305 11.81 -47.17 -31.08
C LEU A 305 13.24 -47.68 -30.90
#